data_AF-A0A1Y4ET22-F1
#
_entry.id   AF-A0A1Y4ET22-F1
#
_cell.length_a   1.000
_cell.length_b   1.000
_cell.length_c   1.000
_cell.angle_alpha   90.00
_cell.angle_beta   90.00
_cell.angle_gamma   90.00
#
_symmetry.space_group_name_H-M   'P 1'
#
loop_
_entity.id
_entity.type
_entity.pdbx_description
1 polymer ?
#
loop_
_entity_poly.entity_id
_entity_poly.type
_entity_poly.pdbx_seq_one_letter_code
_entity_poly.pdbx_strand_id
1 'polypeptide(L)' 'MKKISIDNGYHWIDPEEALGSVELDALAVFMDFDTIEAVHAEGPESDLAFLTRYLELAPDDLIFG' A
#
# COMPACT_ATOMS: atom_id res chain seq x y z
N MET A 1 -6.88 -7.22 -6.59
CA MET A 1 -6.10 -6.54 -5.55
C MET A 1 -4.73 -7.17 -5.49
N LYS A 2 -3.70 -6.35 -5.55
CA LYS A 2 -2.30 -6.71 -5.35
C LYS A 2 -2.04 -7.01 -3.88
N LYS A 3 -0.93 -7.67 -3.61
CA LYS A 3 -0.53 -8.08 -2.26
C LYS A 3 0.50 -7.12 -1.69
N ILE A 4 0.60 -7.09 -0.37
CA ILE A 4 1.63 -6.38 0.35
C ILE A 4 2.47 -7.35 1.18
N SER A 5 3.78 -7.11 1.15
CA SER A 5 4.78 -7.79 1.95
C SER A 5 5.65 -6.75 2.63
N ILE A 6 5.99 -6.95 3.90
CA ILE A 6 6.92 -6.10 4.65
C ILE A 6 8.24 -6.81 5.01
N ASP A 7 8.49 -7.98 4.43
CA ASP A 7 9.66 -8.80 4.74
C ASP A 7 10.43 -9.27 3.49
N ASN A 8 10.53 -8.43 2.45
CA ASN A 8 11.19 -8.78 1.17
C ASN A 8 10.48 -9.88 0.33
N GLY A 9 9.18 -10.02 0.48
CA GLY A 9 8.35 -10.91 -0.34
C GLY A 9 8.31 -12.35 0.18
N TYR A 10 8.74 -12.59 1.42
CA TYR A 10 8.69 -13.93 2.02
C TYR A 10 7.28 -14.27 2.49
N HIS A 11 6.55 -13.28 3.03
CA HIS A 11 5.16 -13.44 3.47
C HIS A 11 4.27 -12.32 2.94
N TRP A 12 3.00 -12.67 2.69
CA TRP A 12 1.96 -11.72 2.29
C TRP A 12 1.03 -11.51 3.47
N ILE A 13 0.77 -10.25 3.79
CA ILE A 13 -0.04 -9.86 4.94
C ILE A 13 -1.20 -8.96 4.51
N ASP A 14 -2.13 -8.73 5.43
CA ASP A 14 -3.24 -7.81 5.20
C ASP A 14 -2.80 -6.34 5.31
N PRO A 15 -3.48 -5.41 4.63
CA PRO A 15 -3.14 -3.97 4.69
C PRO A 15 -3.17 -3.40 6.11
N GLU A 16 -4.09 -3.88 6.95
CA GLU A 16 -4.19 -3.49 8.38
C GLU A 16 -2.95 -3.95 9.18
N GLU A 17 -2.47 -5.17 8.93
CA GLU A 17 -1.27 -5.70 9.57
C GLU A 17 0.00 -4.95 9.13
N ALA A 18 0.05 -4.57 7.85
CA ALA A 18 1.16 -3.78 7.32
C ALA A 18 1.24 -2.40 7.98
N LEU A 19 0.10 -1.69 8.09
CA LEU A 19 0.02 -0.39 8.76
C LEU A 19 0.25 -0.48 10.28
N GLY A 20 0.00 -1.64 10.88
CA GLY A 20 0.40 -1.92 12.27
C GLY A 20 1.91 -2.06 12.48
N SER A 21 2.66 -2.28 11.40
CA SER A 21 4.12 -2.54 11.43
C SER A 21 4.95 -1.40 10.85
N VAL A 22 4.42 -0.70 9.82
CA VAL A 22 5.11 0.33 9.05
C VAL A 22 4.13 1.46 8.74
N GLU A 23 4.57 2.70 8.94
CA GLU A 23 3.79 3.89 8.59
C GLU A 23 3.55 4.00 7.07
N LEU A 24 2.38 4.52 6.69
CA LEU A 24 2.03 4.69 5.27
C LEU A 24 3.06 5.54 4.51
N ASP A 25 3.61 6.58 5.13
CA ASP A 25 4.64 7.45 4.54
C ASP A 25 5.89 6.68 4.12
N ALA A 26 6.28 5.63 4.86
CA ALA A 26 7.42 4.80 4.52
C ALA A 26 7.08 3.83 3.38
N LEU A 27 5.85 3.30 3.35
CA LEU A 27 5.37 2.48 2.23
C LEU A 27 5.26 3.29 0.94
N ALA A 28 4.83 4.56 1.02
CA ALA A 28 4.64 5.46 -0.11
C ALA A 28 5.91 5.66 -0.95
N VAL A 29 7.10 5.53 -0.34
CA VAL A 29 8.39 5.61 -1.05
C VAL A 29 8.57 4.48 -2.08
N PHE A 30 7.92 3.33 -1.88
CA PHE A 30 8.00 2.16 -2.76
C PHE A 30 6.77 2.00 -3.65
N MET A 31 5.79 2.89 -3.50
CA MET A 31 4.54 2.86 -4.24
C MET A 31 4.69 3.61 -5.57
N ASP A 32 3.90 3.19 -6.55
CA ASP A 32 3.80 3.85 -7.84
C ASP A 32 3.13 5.22 -7.68
N PHE A 33 3.81 6.27 -8.12
CA PHE A 33 3.38 7.66 -7.93
C PHE A 33 2.07 7.96 -8.65
N ASP A 34 1.89 7.46 -9.88
CA ASP A 34 0.67 7.69 -10.65
C ASP A 34 -0.55 7.06 -9.95
N THR A 35 -0.37 5.88 -9.38
CA THR A 35 -1.39 5.21 -8.57
C THR A 35 -1.67 5.96 -7.26
N ILE A 36 -0.64 6.46 -6.57
CA ILE A 36 -0.79 7.30 -5.37
C ILE A 36 -1.67 8.53 -5.68
N GLU A 37 -1.35 9.27 -6.74
CA GLU A 37 -2.10 10.46 -7.13
C GLU A 37 -3.55 10.14 -7.49
N ALA A 38 -3.78 9.01 -8.19
CA ALA A 38 -5.12 8.55 -8.53
C ALA A 38 -5.96 8.27 -7.27
N VAL A 39 -5.38 7.61 -6.27
CA VAL A 39 -6.05 7.32 -5.00
C VAL A 39 -6.27 8.61 -4.20
N HIS A 40 -5.27 9.51 -4.13
CA HIS A 40 -5.44 10.79 -3.45
C HIS A 40 -6.56 11.64 -4.06
N ALA A 41 -6.72 11.61 -5.39
CA ALA A 41 -7.82 12.31 -6.06
C ALA A 41 -9.21 11.78 -5.67
N GLU A 42 -9.33 10.53 -5.23
CA GLU A 42 -10.58 9.95 -4.71
C GLU A 42 -10.88 10.41 -3.27
N GLY A 43 -9.89 10.89 -2.52
CA GLY A 43 -10.05 11.41 -1.17
C GLY A 43 -10.37 10.35 -0.11
N PRO A 44 -9.49 9.36 0.13
CA PRO A 44 -9.72 8.32 1.14
C PRO A 44 -9.76 8.90 2.55
N GLU A 45 -10.64 8.35 3.38
CA GLU A 45 -10.91 8.86 4.75
C GLU A 45 -9.91 8.35 5.81
N SER A 46 -9.00 7.44 5.45
CA SER A 46 -7.99 6.86 6.35
C SER A 46 -6.83 6.22 5.58
N ASP A 47 -5.72 5.97 6.26
CA ASP A 47 -4.55 5.28 5.69
C ASP A 47 -4.88 3.85 5.26
N LEU A 48 -5.74 3.16 6.01
CA LEU A 48 -6.22 1.82 5.63
C LEU A 48 -7.06 1.89 4.35
N ALA A 49 -7.95 2.88 4.23
CA ALA A 49 -8.73 3.09 3.01
C ALA A 49 -7.81 3.45 1.83
N PHE A 50 -6.81 4.31 2.05
CA PHE A 50 -5.80 4.66 1.05
C PHE A 50 -5.04 3.44 0.57
N LEU A 51 -4.45 2.67 1.49
CA LEU A 51 -3.61 1.52 1.14
C LEU A 51 -4.44 0.41 0.47
N THR A 52 -5.64 0.14 0.97
CA THR A 52 -6.55 -0.83 0.35
C THR A 52 -6.88 -0.41 -1.08
N ARG A 53 -7.26 0.86 -1.28
CA ARG A 53 -7.62 1.37 -2.60
C ARG A 53 -6.44 1.39 -3.55
N TYR A 54 -5.25 1.75 -3.06
CA TYR A 54 -4.01 1.64 -3.82
C TYR A 54 -3.77 0.21 -4.27
N LEU A 55 -3.86 -0.80 -3.40
CA LEU A 55 -3.64 -2.19 -3.76
C LEU A 55 -4.67 -2.72 -4.76
N GLU A 56 -5.86 -2.13 -4.86
CA GLU A 56 -6.82 -2.46 -5.92
C GLU A 56 -6.38 -1.97 -7.30
N LEU A 57 -5.73 -0.82 -7.35
CA LEU A 57 -5.31 -0.14 -8.58
C LEU A 57 -3.86 -0.43 -8.98
N ALA A 58 -3.02 -0.85 -8.04
CA ALA A 58 -1.58 -0.96 -8.21
C ALA A 58 -1.20 -1.87 -9.39
N PRO A 59 -0.19 -1.48 -10.19
CA PRO A 59 0.29 -2.28 -11.31
C PRO A 59 0.97 -3.57 -10.84
N ASP A 60 1.61 -3.53 -9.66
CA ASP A 60 2.46 -4.59 -9.11
C ASP A 60 2.21 -4.80 -7.60
N ASP A 61 2.69 -5.93 -7.09
CA ASP A 61 2.65 -6.22 -5.64
C ASP A 61 3.60 -5.28 -4.90
N LEU A 62 3.17 -4.78 -3.74
CA LEU A 62 3.97 -3.87 -2.92
C LEU A 62 4.89 -4.68 -2.01
N ILE A 63 6.20 -4.56 -2.23
CA ILE A 63 7.22 -5.27 -1.46
C ILE A 63 8.08 -4.24 -0.74
N PHE A 64 8.04 -4.28 0.59
CA PHE A 64 8.82 -3.49 1.51
C PHE A 64 9.76 -4.41 2.31
N GLY A 65 10.98 -3.97 2.62
CA GLY A 65 11.97 -4.75 3.38
C GLY A 65 13.41 -4.54 2.92
#